data_AF-A0A180EXA8-F1
#
_entry.id   AF-A0A180EXA8-F1
#
_cell.length_a   1.000
_cell.length_b   1.000
_cell.length_c   1.000
_cell.angle_alpha   90.00
_cell.angle_beta   90.00
_cell.angle_gamma   90.00
#
_symmetry.space_group_name_H-M   'P 1'
#
loop_
_entity.id
_entity.type
_entity.pdbx_description
1 polymer ?
#
loop_
_entity_poly.entity_id
_entity_poly.type
_entity_poly.pdbx_seq_one_letter_code
_entity_poly.pdbx_strand_id
1 'polypeptide(L)'
;MKCFEVEMENKLLFDSEIGEYEIKFNLDGLLRGDLKTRSEYYAKAIQFGWSSRNEVRIIEGLNTVEGLDEFIYPSNEFIVGEKQNENPNNTKKQQE
;
A
#
# COMPACT_ATOMS: atom_id res chain seq x y z
N MET A 1 -23.37 11.71 2.69
CA MET A 1 -22.95 10.30 2.49
C MET A 1 -22.35 9.74 3.77
N LYS A 2 -21.38 10.42 4.39
CA LYS A 2 -20.79 10.05 5.68
C LYS A 2 -21.80 9.81 6.83
N CYS A 3 -22.92 10.52 6.87
CA CYS A 3 -23.97 10.28 7.88
C CYS A 3 -24.64 8.90 7.73
N PHE A 4 -24.76 8.37 6.51
CA PHE A 4 -25.33 7.04 6.29
C PHE A 4 -24.35 5.93 6.68
N GLU A 5 -23.06 6.12 6.39
CA GLU A 5 -21.99 5.21 6.81
C GLU A 5 -21.93 5.09 8.33
N VAL A 6 -21.89 6.23 9.04
CA VAL A 6 -21.88 6.27 10.52
C VAL A 6 -23.15 5.66 11.13
N GLU A 7 -24.31 5.91 10.52
CA GLU A 7 -25.57 5.29 10.98
C GLU A 7 -25.57 3.77 10.78
N MET A 8 -24.98 3.27 9.68
CA MET A 8 -24.83 1.83 9.45
C MET A 8 -23.84 1.21 10.41
N GLU A 9 -22.72 1.86 10.70
CA GLU A 9 -21.75 1.42 11.70
C GLU A 9 -22.40 1.27 13.08
N ASN A 10 -23.11 2.30 13.53
CA ASN A 10 -23.77 2.30 14.84
C ASN A 10 -24.91 1.28 14.99
N LYS A 11 -25.52 0.85 13.87
CA LYS A 11 -26.69 -0.05 13.89
C LYS A 11 -26.36 -1.50 13.56
N LEU A 12 -25.30 -1.75 12.80
CA LEU A 12 -24.96 -3.08 12.29
C LEU A 12 -23.78 -3.71 13.01
N LEU A 13 -22.86 -2.91 13.55
CA LEU A 13 -21.70 -3.41 14.30
C LEU A 13 -22.06 -3.58 15.77
N PHE A 14 -21.48 -4.60 16.42
CA PHE A 14 -21.57 -4.75 17.87
C PHE A 14 -20.63 -3.77 18.59
N ASP A 15 -20.90 -3.43 19.85
CA ASP A 15 -20.06 -2.52 20.64
C ASP A 15 -18.58 -2.95 20.72
N SER A 16 -18.30 -4.25 20.58
CA SER A 16 -16.94 -4.81 20.54
C SER A 16 -16.24 -4.66 19.18
N GLU A 17 -16.98 -4.36 18.13
CA GLU A 17 -16.51 -4.24 16.73
C GLU A 17 -16.44 -2.78 16.27
N ILE A 18 -17.06 -1.87 17.02
CA ILE A 18 -16.97 -0.42 16.80
C ILE A 18 -15.53 0.03 17.00
N GLY A 19 -14.91 0.52 15.93
CA GLY A 19 -13.51 0.99 15.91
C GLY A 19 -12.52 0.00 15.30
N GLU A 20 -12.88 -1.28 15.21
CA GLU A 20 -12.10 -2.31 14.50
C GLU A 20 -12.50 -2.37 13.01
N TYR A 21 -13.79 -2.19 12.73
CA TYR A 21 -14.34 -2.22 11.38
C TYR A 21 -14.99 -0.89 11.02
N GLU A 22 -14.82 -0.47 9.77
CA GLU A 22 -15.41 0.75 9.20
C GLU A 22 -16.22 0.38 7.95
N ILE A 23 -17.40 0.97 7.81
CA ILE A 23 -18.27 0.75 6.65
C ILE A 23 -18.15 1.95 5.72
N LYS A 24 -17.58 1.72 4.53
CA LYS A 24 -17.45 2.75 3.49
C LYS A 24 -18.17 2.34 2.22
N PHE A 25 -18.87 3.30 1.60
CA PHE A 25 -19.40 3.11 0.26
C PHE A 25 -18.26 3.19 -0.77
N ASN A 26 -17.98 2.07 -1.42
CA ASN A 26 -17.05 2.04 -2.54
C ASN A 26 -17.70 2.67 -3.79
N LEU A 27 -17.35 3.92 -4.06
CA LEU A 27 -17.78 4.68 -5.25
C LEU A 27 -16.88 4.44 -6.47
N ASP A 28 -15.77 3.70 -6.32
CA ASP A 28 -14.83 3.43 -7.42
C ASP A 28 -15.48 2.63 -8.55
N GLY A 29 -16.57 1.90 -8.25
CA GLY A 29 -17.41 1.26 -9.26
C GLY A 29 -18.03 2.21 -10.28
N LEU A 30 -18.28 3.48 -9.91
CA LEU A 30 -18.78 4.52 -10.81
C LEU A 30 -17.65 5.11 -11.67
N LEU A 31 -16.44 5.18 -11.13
CA LEU A 31 -15.22 5.68 -11.79
C LEU A 31 -14.43 4.57 -12.53
N ARG A 32 -15.03 3.38 -12.70
CA ARG A 32 -14.41 2.17 -13.28
C ARG A 32 -13.85 2.36 -14.70
N GLY A 33 -14.15 3.47 -15.36
CA GLY A 33 -13.62 3.85 -16.67
C GLY A 33 -12.12 4.17 -16.71
N ASP A 34 -11.46 4.46 -15.58
CA ASP A 34 -10.04 4.88 -15.55
C ASP A 34 -9.12 3.93 -14.75
N LEU A 35 -9.51 2.66 -14.60
CA LEU A 35 -8.74 1.68 -13.81
C LEU A 35 -7.31 1.50 -14.33
N LYS A 36 -7.12 1.61 -15.65
CA LYS A 36 -5.81 1.48 -16.29
C LYS A 36 -4.87 2.60 -15.84
N THR A 37 -5.27 3.86 -15.98
CA THR A 37 -4.43 5.01 -15.58
C THR A 37 -4.17 5.00 -14.08
N ARG A 38 -5.17 4.64 -13.27
CA ARG A 38 -5.02 4.50 -11.81
C ARG A 38 -3.99 3.41 -11.45
N SER A 39 -4.05 2.25 -12.09
CA SER A 39 -3.06 1.18 -11.89
C SER A 39 -1.65 1.59 -12.31
N GLU A 40 -1.51 2.32 -13.43
CA GLU A 40 -0.22 2.82 -13.91
C GLU A 40 0.35 3.91 -12.98
N TYR A 41 -0.51 4.75 -12.40
CA TYR A 41 -0.11 5.76 -11.42
C TYR A 41 0.49 5.14 -10.16
N TYR A 42 -0.18 4.15 -9.57
CA TYR A 42 0.35 3.47 -8.38
C TYR A 42 1.60 2.64 -8.67
N ALA A 43 1.67 1.97 -9.83
CA ALA A 43 2.87 1.24 -10.23
C ALA A 43 4.10 2.17 -10.30
N LYS A 44 3.95 3.36 -10.88
CA LYS A 44 4.99 4.38 -10.89
C LYS A 44 5.29 4.88 -9.48
N ALA A 45 4.27 5.09 -8.65
CA ALA A 45 4.46 5.59 -7.29
C ALA A 45 5.34 4.68 -6.42
N ILE A 46 5.08 3.37 -6.52
CA ILE A 46 5.85 2.33 -5.83
C ILE A 46 7.26 2.22 -6.41
N GLN A 47 7.40 2.26 -7.74
CA GLN A 47 8.70 2.12 -8.41
C GLN A 47 9.64 3.31 -8.11
N PHE A 48 9.10 4.53 -8.04
CA PHE A 48 9.88 5.73 -7.69
C PHE A 48 10.05 5.93 -6.18
N GLY A 49 9.47 5.06 -5.36
CA GLY A 49 9.69 5.05 -3.91
C GLY A 49 9.11 6.24 -3.15
N TRP A 50 8.13 6.97 -3.72
CA TRP A 50 7.46 8.07 -3.01
C TRP A 50 6.12 7.67 -2.39
N SER A 51 5.61 6.47 -2.70
CA SER A 51 4.49 5.88 -1.97
C SER A 51 4.75 4.41 -1.65
N SER A 52 4.34 4.01 -0.46
CA SER A 52 4.42 2.64 0.02
C SER A 52 3.22 1.80 -0.44
N ARG A 53 3.38 0.48 -0.51
CA ARG A 53 2.30 -0.41 -0.99
C ARG A 53 1.10 -0.38 -0.05
N ASN A 54 1.32 -0.24 1.26
CA ASN A 54 0.24 -0.09 2.22
C ASN A 54 -0.49 1.25 2.11
N GLU A 55 0.18 2.33 1.72
CA GLU A 55 -0.49 3.62 1.48
C GLU A 55 -1.45 3.52 0.29
N VAL A 56 -1.03 2.87 -0.80
CA VAL A 56 -1.91 2.58 -1.94
C VAL A 56 -3.11 1.74 -1.51
N ARG A 57 -2.90 0.73 -0.64
CA ARG A 57 -4.00 -0.09 -0.11
C ARG A 57 -5.00 0.73 0.70
N ILE A 58 -4.53 1.63 1.55
CA ILE A 58 -5.41 2.53 2.32
C ILE A 58 -6.23 3.43 1.39
N ILE A 59 -5.61 3.96 0.32
CA ILE A 59 -6.29 4.78 -0.68
C ILE A 59 -7.37 3.97 -1.42
N GLU A 60 -7.12 2.69 -1.70
CA GLU A 60 -8.09 1.76 -2.28
C GLU A 60 -9.13 1.21 -1.28
N GLY A 61 -9.08 1.64 -0.01
CA GLY A 61 -9.96 1.10 1.04
C GLY A 61 -9.69 -0.37 1.39
N LEU A 62 -8.46 -0.85 1.15
CA LEU A 62 -7.99 -2.18 1.49
C LEU A 62 -7.20 -2.14 2.81
N ASN A 63 -7.33 -3.20 3.60
CA ASN A 63 -6.57 -3.35 4.84
C ASN A 63 -5.06 -3.42 4.57
N THR A 64 -4.26 -2.85 5.47
CA THR A 64 -2.80 -2.97 5.44
C THR A 64 -2.38 -4.42 5.64
N VAL A 65 -1.20 -4.76 5.10
CA VAL A 65 -0.59 -6.08 5.25
C VAL A 65 0.82 -5.90 5.80
N GLU A 66 1.22 -6.77 6.72
CA GLU A 66 2.58 -6.73 7.28
C GLU A 66 3.65 -6.86 6.19
N GLY A 67 4.72 -6.07 6.30
CA GLY A 67 5.84 -6.08 5.35
C GLY A 67 5.62 -5.29 4.05
N LEU A 68 4.46 -4.63 3.89
CA LEU A 68 4.18 -3.75 2.75
C LEU A 68 4.43 -2.27 3.02
N ASP A 69 4.91 -1.91 4.22
CA ASP A 69 5.26 -0.54 4.60
C ASP A 69 6.63 -0.12 4.06
N GLU A 70 7.53 -1.07 3.78
CA GLU A 70 8.87 -0.77 3.29
C GLU A 70 8.87 -0.30 1.82
N PHE A 71 9.55 0.82 1.58
CA PHE A 71 9.77 1.37 0.26
C PHE A 71 10.67 0.44 -0.55
N ILE A 72 10.30 0.24 -1.81
CA ILE A 72 11.10 -0.56 -2.73
C ILE A 72 12.19 0.34 -3.31
N TYR A 73 13.44 -0.02 -3.09
CA TYR A 73 14.57 0.54 -3.83
C TYR A 73 14.88 -0.39 -4.99
N PRO A 74 14.90 0.10 -6.24
CA PRO A 74 15.27 -0.73 -7.37
C PRO A 74 16.73 -1.18 -7.24
N SER A 75 16.94 -2.50 -7.28
CA SER A 75 18.25 -3.15 -7.05
C SER A 75 19.36 -2.73 -8.03
N ASN A 76 19.01 -2.03 -9.12
CA ASN A 76 19.94 -1.65 -10.19
C ASN A 76 20.17 -0.12 -10.24
N GLU A 77 19.78 0.63 -9.21
CA GLU A 77 20.11 2.05 -9.15
C GLU A 77 21.57 2.25 -8.72
N PHE A 78 22.36 2.74 -9.67
CA PHE A 78 23.73 3.20 -9.42
C PHE A 78 23.74 4.71 -9.59
N ILE A 79 24.22 5.43 -8.57
CA ILE A 79 24.56 6.84 -8.74
C ILE A 79 25.75 6.90 -9.70
N VAL A 80 25.58 7.59 -10.83
CA VAL A 80 26.66 7.78 -11.80
C VAL A 80 27.78 8.57 -11.10
N GLY A 81 28.87 7.89 -10.73
CA GLY A 81 30.07 8.50 -10.13
C GLY A 81 30.45 8.03 -8.73
N GLU A 82 29.63 7.23 -8.04
CA GLU A 82 29.99 6.67 -6.73
C GLU A 82 30.29 5.16 -6.81
N LYS A 83 31.37 4.73 -6.15
CA LYS A 83 31.72 3.30 -6.01
C LYS A 83 30.96 2.71 -4.83
N GLN A 84 30.33 1.55 -5.03
CA GLN A 84 29.58 0.85 -3.98
C GLN A 84 30.49 0.36 -2.85
N ASN A 85 30.06 0.56 -1.61
CA ASN A 85 30.58 -0.17 -0.46
C ASN A 85 29.88 -1.53 -0.42
N GLU A 86 30.64 -2.60 -0.62
CA GLU A 86 30.13 -3.98 -0.54
C GLU A 86 29.57 -4.26 0.86
N ASN A 87 28.29 -4.60 0.97
CA ASN A 87 27.69 -4.99 2.26
C ASN A 87 28.12 -6.45 2.60
N PRO A 88 28.85 -6.69 3.70
CA PRO A 88 29.52 -7.98 3.97
C PRO A 88 28.61 -9.16 4.39
N ASN A 89 27.28 -9.03 4.32
CA ASN A 89 26.36 -10.04 4.85
C ASN A 89 25.92 -11.15 3.86
N ASN A 90 26.43 -11.19 2.62
CA ASN A 90 26.00 -12.22 1.66
C ASN A 90 26.88 -13.49 1.61
N THR A 91 27.93 -13.59 2.43
CA THR A 91 28.90 -14.72 2.36
C THR A 91 28.52 -15.93 3.23
N LYS A 92 27.55 -15.83 4.14
CA LYS A 92 27.25 -16.92 5.10
C LYS A 92 26.17 -17.93 4.68
N LYS A 93 25.61 -17.86 3.46
CA LYS A 93 24.57 -18.81 3.00
C LYS A 93 25.02 -19.76 1.88
N GLN A 94 26.32 -19.84 1.58
CA GLN A 94 26.87 -20.79 0.60
C GLN A 94 27.85 -21.77 1.25
N GLN A 95 27.53 -22.32 2.43
CA GLN A 95 28.17 -23.51 2.98
C GLN A 95 27.14 -24.29 3.80
N GLU A 96 26.19 -24.91 3.10
CA GLU A 96 25.55 -26.18 3.51
C GLU A 96 25.13 -26.95 2.26
#